data_AF-A0A7C1C2K0-F1
#
_entry.id   AF-A0A7C1C2K0-F1
#
_cell.length_a   1.000
_cell.length_b   1.000
_cell.length_c   1.000
_cell.angle_alpha   90.00
_cell.angle_beta   90.00
_cell.angle_gamma   90.00
#
_symmetry.space_group_name_H-M   'P 1'
#
loop_
_entity.id
_entity.type
_entity.pdbx_description
1 polymer ?
#
loop_
_entity_poly.entity_id
_entity_poly.type
_entity_poly.pdbx_seq_one_letter_code
_entity_poly.pdbx_strand_id
1 'polypeptide(L)'
;SFTHLYVVDEHDHVQGIILAREVEKIRNGIEKPDDSLQAKDICIPVTYYFNVDDTLDTVIKAFGASQLDEFPAVDEHVPMKLIGTISKDDVIKAYNNEMVKRDMVSTVSGYIGSADKFKQIKMSNGQVLSEIEIPGIMVNKTLSELDLRNQIGIEVILIKQNFDSDKKEMQNVMTPRPNYRFQYNDIVLVIGTEESLKKFKKLA
;
A
#
# COMPACT_ATOMS: atom_id res chain seq x y z
N SER A 1 -0.40 21.29 6.17
CA SER A 1 0.29 22.03 7.24
C SER A 1 1.18 21.05 7.98
N PHE A 2 2.42 21.39 8.27
CA PHE A 2 3.33 20.53 9.05
C PHE A 2 2.87 20.49 10.51
N THR A 3 2.94 19.31 11.15
CA THR A 3 2.54 19.14 12.57
C THR A 3 3.70 19.40 13.53
N HIS A 4 4.93 19.27 13.04
CA HIS A 4 6.17 19.51 13.77
C HIS A 4 7.33 19.80 12.80
N LEU A 5 8.47 20.21 13.35
CA LEU A 5 9.73 20.43 12.67
C LEU A 5 10.84 19.67 13.42
N TYR A 6 11.72 18.99 12.70
CA TYR A 6 12.95 18.44 13.27
C TYR A 6 13.99 19.53 13.42
N VAL A 7 14.66 19.55 14.57
CA VAL A 7 15.84 20.37 14.82
C VAL A 7 17.06 19.49 14.59
N VAL A 8 17.97 19.92 13.73
CA VAL A 8 19.21 19.22 13.42
C VAL A 8 20.43 20.10 13.70
N ASP A 9 21.59 19.48 13.91
CA ASP A 9 22.87 20.18 13.95
C ASP A 9 23.42 20.44 12.54
N GLU A 10 24.64 21.00 12.45
CA GLU A 10 25.32 21.30 11.18
C GLU A 10 25.70 20.05 10.34
N HIS A 11 25.56 18.86 10.93
CA HIS A 11 25.86 17.56 10.30
C HIS A 11 24.58 16.73 10.08
N ASP A 12 23.40 17.36 10.15
CA ASP A 12 22.07 16.74 10.01
C ASP A 12 21.70 15.72 11.13
N HIS A 13 22.37 15.76 12.29
CA HIS A 13 21.96 14.92 13.42
C HIS A 13 20.78 15.53 14.14
N VAL A 14 19.72 14.74 14.31
CA VAL A 14 18.49 15.13 15.00
C VAL A 14 18.78 15.44 16.47
N GLN A 15 18.49 16.68 16.88
CA GLN A 15 18.61 17.19 18.24
C GLN A 15 17.27 17.19 18.98
N GLY A 16 16.15 17.26 18.26
CA GLY A 16 14.82 17.31 18.85
C GLY A 16 13.72 17.59 17.84
N ILE A 17 12.50 17.76 18.34
CA ILE A 17 11.34 18.22 17.56
C ILE A 17 10.72 19.45 18.18
N ILE A 18 10.25 20.36 17.34
CA ILE A 18 9.42 21.50 17.71
C ILE A 18 8.02 21.24 17.15
N LEU A 19 7.02 21.16 18.01
CA LEU A 19 5.64 20.95 17.58
C LEU A 19 5.06 22.28 17.07
N ALA A 20 4.32 22.25 15.96
CA ALA A 20 3.74 23.46 15.36
C ALA A 20 2.87 24.25 16.36
N ARG A 21 2.16 23.54 17.24
CA ARG A 21 1.36 24.14 18.31
C ARG A 21 2.17 24.96 19.32
N GLU A 22 3.43 24.60 19.58
CA GLU A 22 4.30 25.37 20.48
C GLU A 22 4.75 26.66 19.81
N VAL A 23 5.04 26.61 18.49
CA VAL A 23 5.31 27.80 17.69
C VAL A 23 4.11 28.74 17.66
N GLU A 24 2.90 28.21 17.53
CA GLU A 24 1.68 29.01 17.58
C GLU A 24 1.43 29.67 18.94
N LYS A 25 1.72 28.98 20.05
CA LYS A 25 1.65 29.58 21.39
C LYS A 25 2.61 30.74 21.55
N ILE A 26 3.85 30.60 21.06
CA ILE A 26 4.86 31.67 21.11
C ILE A 26 4.40 32.85 20.24
N ARG A 27 3.93 32.58 19.02
CA ARG A 27 3.42 33.61 18.10
C ARG A 27 2.21 34.36 18.66
N ASN A 28 1.30 33.64 19.30
CA ASN A 28 0.05 34.19 19.84
C ASN A 28 0.20 34.68 21.30
N GLY A 29 1.37 34.47 21.90
CA GLY A 29 1.70 34.84 23.27
C GLY A 29 1.95 36.35 23.43
N ILE A 30 1.66 36.83 24.63
CA ILE A 30 1.70 38.26 25.03
C ILE A 30 3.16 38.77 25.15
N GLU A 31 4.13 37.88 25.37
CA GLU A 31 5.56 38.20 25.42
C GLU A 31 6.20 37.88 24.07
N LYS A 32 6.72 38.92 23.40
CA LYS A 32 7.58 38.75 22.23
C LYS A 32 8.77 37.90 22.67
N PRO A 33 9.12 36.82 21.94
CA PRO A 33 10.38 36.14 22.19
C PRO A 33 11.50 37.18 22.09
N ASP A 34 12.36 37.24 23.11
CA ASP A 34 13.61 37.98 23.01
C ASP A 34 14.42 37.41 21.84
N ASP A 35 15.24 38.24 21.19
CA ASP A 35 16.08 37.87 20.03
C ASP A 35 17.06 36.73 20.38
N SER A 36 17.16 36.36 21.66
CA SER A 36 17.97 35.26 22.18
C SER A 36 17.30 33.88 22.17
N LEU A 37 16.00 33.74 21.88
CA LEU A 37 15.31 32.45 21.93
C LEU A 37 15.84 31.49 20.86
N GLN A 38 16.40 30.36 21.26
CA GLN A 38 16.97 29.36 20.35
C GLN A 38 16.03 28.17 20.17
N ALA A 39 16.12 27.51 19.01
CA ALA A 39 15.34 26.30 18.71
C ALA A 39 15.52 25.20 19.77
N LYS A 40 16.73 25.08 20.32
CA LYS A 40 17.07 24.11 21.38
C LYS A 40 16.32 24.36 22.70
N ASP A 41 15.88 25.59 22.95
CA ASP A 41 15.21 25.98 24.19
C ASP A 41 13.73 25.52 24.21
N ILE A 42 13.17 25.24 23.03
CA ILE A 42 11.76 24.87 22.84
C ILE A 42 11.57 23.49 22.22
N CYS A 43 12.64 22.86 21.73
CA CYS A 43 12.56 21.51 21.19
C CYS A 43 12.41 20.48 22.33
N ILE A 44 11.68 19.40 22.03
CA ILE A 44 11.57 18.24 22.92
C ILE A 44 12.35 17.06 22.34
N PRO A 45 12.82 16.11 23.17
CA PRO A 45 13.54 14.93 22.70
C PRO A 45 12.72 14.09 21.73
N VAL A 46 13.42 13.46 20.78
CA VAL A 46 12.82 12.49 19.86
C VAL A 46 12.77 11.11 20.52
N THR A 47 11.56 10.62 20.77
CA THR A 47 11.35 9.31 21.41
C THR A 47 11.39 8.14 20.41
N TYR A 48 11.02 8.39 19.15
CA TYR A 48 10.95 7.38 18.11
C TYR A 48 11.67 7.88 16.86
N TYR A 49 12.54 7.04 16.31
CA TYR A 49 13.25 7.20 15.05
C TYR A 49 13.44 5.81 14.45
N PHE A 50 13.55 5.74 13.13
CA PHE A 50 13.63 4.45 12.43
C PHE A 50 14.64 4.50 11.30
N ASN A 51 15.25 3.37 10.98
CA ASN A 51 16.08 3.20 9.80
C ASN A 51 15.44 2.20 8.81
N VAL A 52 16.17 1.87 7.75
CA VAL A 52 15.67 0.98 6.68
C VAL A 52 15.49 -0.48 7.09
N ASP A 53 16.13 -0.92 8.18
CA ASP A 53 16.02 -2.27 8.71
C ASP A 53 14.80 -2.45 9.63
N ASP A 54 14.20 -1.34 10.09
CA ASP A 54 13.01 -1.39 10.94
C ASP A 54 11.79 -1.91 10.18
N THR A 55 11.00 -2.74 10.86
CA THR A 55 9.79 -3.32 10.27
C THR A 55 8.62 -2.35 10.33
N LEU A 56 7.71 -2.44 9.35
CA LEU A 56 6.45 -1.70 9.38
C LEU A 56 5.64 -1.93 10.66
N ASP A 57 5.69 -3.13 11.24
CA ASP A 57 5.00 -3.46 12.51
C ASP A 57 5.55 -2.64 13.68
N THR A 58 6.88 -2.52 13.79
CA THR A 58 7.53 -1.68 14.80
C THR A 58 7.08 -0.22 14.66
N VAL A 59 7.04 0.30 13.44
CA VAL A 59 6.64 1.69 13.16
C VAL A 59 5.16 1.92 13.49
N ILE A 60 4.28 0.98 13.15
CA ILE A 60 2.84 1.06 13.48
C ILE A 60 2.63 1.08 14.99
N LYS A 61 3.35 0.24 15.74
CA LYS A 61 3.28 0.24 17.21
C LYS A 61 3.70 1.57 17.81
N ALA A 62 4.76 2.18 17.28
CA ALA A 62 5.19 3.50 17.70
C ALA A 62 4.14 4.59 17.39
N PHE A 63 3.49 4.54 16.23
CA PHE A 63 2.36 5.44 15.93
C PHE A 63 1.17 5.22 16.87
N GLY A 64 0.91 3.99 17.30
CA GLY A 64 -0.11 3.69 18.30
C GLY A 64 0.23 4.22 19.71
N ALA A 65 1.51 4.36 20.03
CA ALA A 65 2.02 4.84 21.31
C ALA A 65 2.39 6.34 21.31
N SER A 66 2.23 7.03 20.17
CA SER A 66 2.60 8.43 19.97
C SER A 66 1.42 9.24 19.45
N GLN A 67 1.47 10.57 19.64
CA GLN A 67 0.54 11.51 19.01
C GLN A 67 1.09 12.15 17.73
N LEU A 68 2.27 11.72 17.28
CA LEU A 68 2.87 12.19 16.05
C LEU A 68 2.30 11.43 14.85
N ASP A 69 2.15 12.13 13.73
CA ASP A 69 1.73 11.52 12.45
C ASP A 69 2.91 11.32 11.49
N GLU A 70 4.12 11.66 11.93
CA GLU A 70 5.36 11.42 11.21
C GLU A 70 6.52 11.20 12.19
N PHE A 71 7.46 10.34 11.81
CA PHE A 71 8.70 10.04 12.54
C PHE A 71 9.93 10.26 11.65
N PRO A 72 11.11 10.55 12.23
CA PRO A 72 12.32 10.74 11.45
C PRO A 72 12.85 9.39 10.96
N ALA A 73 13.21 9.34 9.68
CA ALA A 73 14.03 8.28 9.12
C ALA A 73 15.50 8.67 9.29
N VAL A 74 16.28 7.82 9.93
CA VAL A 74 17.71 8.04 10.21
C VAL A 74 18.58 7.05 9.46
N ASP A 75 19.82 7.45 9.22
CA ASP A 75 20.86 6.62 8.64
C ASP A 75 21.16 5.40 9.53
N GLU A 76 21.38 4.24 8.92
CA GLU A 76 21.69 2.98 9.62
C GLU A 76 23.13 2.95 10.17
N HIS A 77 24.05 3.68 9.55
CA HIS A 77 25.47 3.70 9.88
C HIS A 77 25.87 4.94 10.67
N VAL A 78 25.12 6.04 10.55
CA VAL A 78 25.36 7.29 11.27
C VAL A 78 24.19 7.59 12.22
N PRO A 79 24.36 7.36 13.54
CA PRO A 79 23.29 7.52 14.51
C PRO A 79 22.63 8.90 14.44
N MET A 80 21.30 8.94 14.43
CA MET A 80 20.49 10.17 14.43
C MET A 80 20.70 11.09 13.23
N LYS A 81 21.47 10.70 12.21
CA LYS A 81 21.57 11.48 10.97
C LYS A 81 20.26 11.37 10.21
N LEU A 82 19.55 12.50 10.04
CA LEU A 82 18.27 12.56 9.36
C LEU A 82 18.44 12.34 7.86
N ILE A 83 17.80 11.30 7.32
CA ILE A 83 17.79 11.00 5.87
C ILE A 83 16.41 11.22 5.24
N GLY A 84 15.38 11.40 6.06
CA GLY A 84 14.02 11.66 5.59
C GLY A 84 12.99 11.51 6.71
N THR A 85 11.73 11.30 6.33
CA THR A 85 10.63 11.13 7.27
C THR A 85 9.73 9.97 6.86
N ILE A 86 9.04 9.40 7.84
CA ILE A 86 8.09 8.30 7.68
C ILE A 86 6.73 8.82 8.14
N SER A 87 5.80 8.95 7.20
CA SER A 87 4.43 9.40 7.50
C SER A 87 3.54 8.21 7.90
N LYS A 88 2.60 8.44 8.82
CA LYS A 88 1.62 7.44 9.26
C LYS A 88 0.77 6.93 8.10
N ASP A 89 0.37 7.82 7.20
CA ASP A 89 -0.44 7.48 6.03
C ASP A 89 0.31 6.54 5.09
N ASP A 90 1.60 6.77 4.85
CA ASP A 90 2.40 5.93 3.96
C ASP A 90 2.72 4.57 4.59
N VAL A 91 2.93 4.52 5.90
CA VAL A 91 3.09 3.25 6.63
C VAL A 91 1.82 2.41 6.58
N ILE A 92 0.64 3.02 6.81
CA ILE A 92 -0.64 2.31 6.73
C ILE A 92 -0.87 1.79 5.31
N LYS A 93 -0.59 2.60 4.27
CA LYS A 93 -0.69 2.16 2.87
C LYS A 93 0.26 1.00 2.59
N ALA A 94 1.53 1.10 2.99
CA ALA A 94 2.53 0.06 2.79
C ALA A 94 2.13 -1.25 3.49
N TYR A 95 1.69 -1.17 4.74
CA TYR A 95 1.23 -2.31 5.52
C TYR A 95 0.02 -3.00 4.89
N ASN A 96 -0.98 -2.22 4.48
CA ASN A 96 -2.16 -2.75 3.80
C ASN A 96 -1.76 -3.47 2.51
N ASN A 97 -0.83 -2.91 1.71
CA ASN A 97 -0.34 -3.56 0.49
C ASN A 97 0.37 -4.89 0.76
N GLU A 98 1.19 -4.98 1.81
CA GLU A 98 1.84 -6.23 2.20
C GLU A 98 0.83 -7.29 2.69
N MET A 99 -0.21 -6.87 3.41
CA MET A 99 -1.31 -7.75 3.80
C MET A 99 -2.08 -8.30 2.59
N VAL A 100 -2.39 -7.46 1.59
CA VAL A 100 -3.01 -7.90 0.33
C VAL A 100 -2.15 -9.01 -0.31
N LYS A 101 -0.84 -8.78 -0.46
CA LYS A 101 0.09 -9.77 -1.06
C LYS A 101 0.07 -11.10 -0.33
N ARG A 102 0.13 -11.08 0.99
CA ARG A 102 0.14 -12.30 1.82
C ARG A 102 -1.16 -13.09 1.67
N ASP A 103 -2.31 -12.41 1.74
CA ASP A 103 -3.62 -13.04 1.59
C ASP A 103 -3.82 -13.59 0.16
N MET A 104 -3.26 -12.94 -0.87
CA MET A 104 -3.28 -13.44 -2.24
C MET A 104 -2.52 -14.76 -2.38
N VAL A 105 -1.29 -14.85 -1.85
CA VAL A 105 -0.46 -16.05 -1.96
C VAL A 105 -1.16 -17.27 -1.33
N SER A 106 -1.73 -17.10 -0.13
CA SER A 106 -2.44 -18.18 0.55
C SER A 106 -3.70 -18.60 -0.22
N THR A 107 -4.47 -17.63 -0.72
CA THR A 107 -5.71 -17.87 -1.47
C THR A 107 -5.44 -18.57 -2.81
N VAL A 108 -4.46 -18.10 -3.59
CA VAL A 108 -4.11 -18.71 -4.88
C VAL A 108 -3.52 -20.11 -4.70
N SER A 109 -2.72 -20.34 -3.65
CA SER A 109 -2.16 -21.67 -3.36
C SER A 109 -3.24 -22.69 -3.03
N GLY A 110 -4.21 -22.33 -2.18
CA GLY A 110 -5.38 -23.18 -1.91
C GLY A 110 -6.25 -23.39 -3.15
N TYR A 111 -6.35 -22.36 -3.99
CA TYR A 111 -7.11 -22.39 -5.24
C TYR A 111 -6.54 -23.39 -6.26
N ILE A 112 -5.22 -23.35 -6.52
CA ILE A 112 -4.56 -24.28 -7.45
C ILE A 112 -4.72 -25.74 -6.99
N GLY A 113 -4.80 -25.97 -5.67
CA GLY A 113 -4.95 -27.31 -5.08
C GLY A 113 -6.40 -27.84 -5.03
N SER A 114 -7.42 -27.02 -5.32
CA SER A 114 -8.83 -27.37 -5.07
C SER A 114 -9.64 -27.34 -6.37
N ALA A 115 -10.39 -28.40 -6.67
CA ALA A 115 -11.24 -28.50 -7.86
C ALA A 115 -12.54 -27.66 -7.79
N ASP A 116 -12.68 -26.79 -6.77
CA ASP A 116 -13.92 -26.08 -6.49
C ASP A 116 -14.00 -24.70 -7.13
N LYS A 117 -15.11 -24.48 -7.83
CA LYS A 117 -15.51 -23.22 -8.49
C LYS A 117 -15.98 -22.20 -7.45
N PHE A 118 -15.08 -21.46 -6.82
CA PHE A 118 -15.49 -20.31 -6.01
C PHE A 118 -15.76 -19.08 -6.88
N LYS A 119 -16.90 -18.38 -6.69
CA LYS A 119 -17.26 -17.18 -7.49
C LYS A 119 -16.54 -15.90 -7.05
N GLN A 120 -16.37 -15.65 -5.74
CA GLN A 120 -15.82 -14.40 -5.21
C GLN A 120 -15.34 -14.40 -3.72
N ILE A 121 -14.04 -14.28 -3.46
CA ILE A 121 -13.51 -14.18 -2.09
C ILE A 121 -13.34 -12.71 -1.69
N LYS A 122 -13.91 -12.30 -0.55
CA LYS A 122 -13.72 -10.96 0.01
C LYS A 122 -12.54 -10.97 0.99
N MET A 123 -11.64 -10.00 0.85
CA MET A 123 -10.46 -9.85 1.68
C MET A 123 -10.73 -8.80 2.77
N SER A 124 -10.00 -8.89 3.89
CA SER A 124 -10.20 -8.02 5.06
C SER A 124 -9.95 -6.53 4.78
N ASN A 125 -9.15 -6.22 3.78
CA ASN A 125 -8.79 -4.87 3.32
C ASN A 125 -9.76 -4.26 2.29
N GLY A 126 -10.93 -4.89 2.04
CA GLY A 126 -11.92 -4.41 1.08
C GLY A 126 -11.62 -4.76 -0.39
N GLN A 127 -10.51 -5.42 -0.68
CA GLN A 127 -10.27 -6.05 -1.98
C GLN A 127 -11.11 -7.32 -2.13
N VAL A 128 -11.35 -7.68 -3.38
CA VAL A 128 -12.17 -8.82 -3.73
C VAL A 128 -11.49 -9.58 -4.87
N LEU A 129 -11.31 -10.88 -4.67
CA LEU A 129 -10.82 -11.80 -5.69
C LEU A 129 -12.02 -12.49 -6.35
N SER A 130 -12.13 -12.48 -7.67
CA SER A 130 -13.27 -13.06 -8.39
C SER A 130 -12.82 -13.74 -9.68
N GLU A 131 -13.45 -14.88 -9.99
CA GLU A 131 -13.38 -15.48 -11.31
C GLU A 131 -14.43 -14.85 -12.21
N ILE A 132 -13.99 -14.38 -13.38
CA ILE A 132 -14.84 -13.70 -14.34
C ILE A 132 -14.45 -14.20 -15.73
N GLU A 133 -15.46 -14.59 -16.52
CA GLU A 133 -15.26 -14.84 -17.94
C GLU A 133 -14.90 -13.53 -18.64
N ILE A 134 -13.90 -13.56 -19.52
CA ILE A 134 -13.43 -12.35 -20.18
C ILE A 134 -14.58 -11.72 -20.98
N PRO A 135 -14.82 -10.40 -20.83
CA PRO A 135 -15.79 -9.71 -21.66
C PRO A 135 -15.56 -9.91 -23.15
N GLY A 136 -16.63 -10.15 -23.92
CA GLY A 136 -16.54 -10.37 -25.37
C GLY A 136 -15.81 -9.23 -26.12
N ILE A 137 -15.98 -7.99 -25.66
CA ILE A 137 -15.31 -6.79 -26.21
C ILE A 137 -13.79 -6.74 -25.98
N MET A 138 -13.27 -7.61 -25.11
CA MET A 138 -11.85 -7.75 -24.78
C MET A 138 -11.19 -8.94 -25.48
N VAL A 139 -11.97 -9.82 -26.12
CA VAL A 139 -11.44 -10.90 -26.94
C VAL A 139 -10.59 -10.33 -28.07
N ASN A 140 -9.51 -11.03 -28.41
CA ASN A 140 -8.47 -10.61 -29.34
C ASN A 140 -7.69 -9.34 -28.93
N LYS A 141 -7.89 -8.78 -27.74
CA LYS A 141 -7.01 -7.73 -27.19
C LYS A 141 -6.00 -8.34 -26.23
N THR A 142 -4.85 -7.68 -26.12
CA THR A 142 -3.81 -8.07 -25.18
C THR A 142 -4.01 -7.40 -23.82
N LEU A 143 -3.42 -7.98 -22.77
CA LEU A 143 -3.48 -7.41 -21.44
C LEU A 143 -2.91 -5.99 -21.38
N SER A 144 -1.82 -5.72 -22.11
CA SER A 144 -1.21 -4.39 -22.19
C SER A 144 -2.06 -3.37 -22.95
N GLU A 145 -2.72 -3.77 -24.04
CA GLU A 145 -3.66 -2.90 -24.79
C GLU A 145 -4.88 -2.50 -23.94
N LEU A 146 -5.33 -3.39 -23.04
CA LEU A 146 -6.48 -3.15 -22.19
C LEU A 146 -6.18 -2.28 -20.97
N ASP A 147 -4.94 -2.36 -20.47
CA ASP A 147 -4.46 -1.62 -19.29
C ASP A 147 -5.45 -1.62 -18.11
N LEU A 148 -5.98 -2.80 -17.79
CA LEU A 148 -7.11 -2.98 -16.87
C LEU A 148 -6.87 -2.38 -15.47
N ARG A 149 -5.60 -2.33 -15.05
CA ARG A 149 -5.18 -1.73 -13.78
C ARG A 149 -5.47 -0.24 -13.75
N ASN A 150 -5.08 0.50 -14.80
CA ASN A 150 -5.26 1.94 -14.83
C ASN A 150 -6.67 2.33 -15.29
N GLN A 151 -7.26 1.55 -16.21
CA GLN A 151 -8.58 1.85 -16.78
C GLN A 151 -9.74 1.51 -15.84
N ILE A 152 -9.63 0.42 -15.07
CA ILE A 152 -10.75 -0.13 -14.27
C ILE A 152 -10.37 -0.31 -12.79
N GLY A 153 -9.09 -0.37 -12.46
CA GLY A 153 -8.62 -0.63 -11.10
C GLY A 153 -8.67 -2.11 -10.74
N ILE A 154 -8.47 -2.99 -11.71
CA ILE A 154 -8.37 -4.45 -11.49
C ILE A 154 -7.02 -4.98 -11.94
N GLU A 155 -6.53 -6.00 -11.25
CA GLU A 155 -5.32 -6.73 -11.61
C GLU A 155 -5.68 -8.18 -11.95
N VAL A 156 -5.16 -8.68 -13.08
CA VAL A 156 -5.31 -10.08 -13.49
C VAL A 156 -4.21 -10.87 -12.78
N ILE A 157 -4.60 -11.92 -12.06
CA ILE A 157 -3.68 -12.78 -11.29
C ILE A 157 -3.35 -14.04 -12.09
N LEU A 158 -4.35 -14.67 -12.70
CA LEU A 158 -4.22 -15.88 -13.51
C LEU A 158 -5.23 -15.86 -14.66
N ILE A 159 -4.89 -16.59 -15.73
CA ILE A 159 -5.77 -16.83 -16.87
C ILE A 159 -5.94 -18.33 -17.01
N LYS A 160 -7.18 -18.74 -17.28
CA LYS A 160 -7.57 -20.13 -17.51
C LYS A 160 -8.21 -20.24 -18.86
N GLN A 161 -7.75 -21.20 -19.64
CA GLN A 161 -8.32 -21.51 -20.93
C GLN A 161 -9.21 -22.74 -20.83
N ASN A 162 -10.10 -22.90 -21.83
CA ASN A 162 -10.76 -24.17 -22.15
C ASN A 162 -11.25 -24.96 -20.93
N PHE A 163 -11.95 -24.29 -20.00
CA PHE A 163 -12.53 -24.96 -18.86
C PHE A 163 -13.59 -25.96 -19.35
N ASP A 164 -13.26 -27.25 -19.31
CA ASP A 164 -14.18 -28.31 -19.72
C ASP A 164 -15.12 -28.64 -18.55
N SER A 165 -16.35 -28.15 -18.64
CA SER A 165 -17.38 -28.36 -17.62
C SER A 165 -17.77 -29.83 -17.45
N ASP A 166 -17.64 -30.64 -18.51
CA ASP A 166 -18.04 -32.04 -18.52
C ASP A 166 -16.93 -32.94 -17.95
N LYS A 167 -15.66 -32.60 -18.20
CA LYS A 167 -14.50 -33.34 -17.67
C LYS A 167 -14.02 -32.86 -16.31
N LYS A 168 -14.51 -31.71 -15.81
CA LYS A 168 -14.00 -31.04 -14.60
C LYS A 168 -12.47 -30.85 -14.63
N GLU A 169 -11.89 -30.71 -15.82
CA GLU A 169 -10.45 -30.53 -15.99
C GLU A 169 -10.12 -29.09 -16.41
N MET A 170 -9.12 -28.52 -15.75
CA MET A 170 -8.56 -27.23 -16.12
C MET A 170 -7.60 -27.41 -17.28
N GLN A 171 -8.01 -27.01 -18.50
CA GLN A 171 -7.09 -27.04 -19.63
C GLN A 171 -6.30 -25.73 -19.67
N ASN A 172 -5.16 -25.75 -18.99
CA ASN A 172 -4.12 -24.70 -18.99
C ASN A 172 -4.42 -23.49 -18.09
N VAL A 173 -3.71 -23.44 -16.95
CA VAL A 173 -3.60 -22.25 -16.10
C VAL A 173 -2.29 -21.56 -16.43
N MET A 174 -2.35 -20.25 -16.64
CA MET A 174 -1.16 -19.47 -16.92
C MET A 174 -1.12 -18.16 -16.16
N THR A 175 0.09 -17.73 -15.86
CA THR A 175 0.37 -16.39 -15.37
C THR A 175 0.14 -15.37 -16.51
N PRO A 176 -0.55 -14.24 -16.23
CA PRO A 176 -0.79 -13.20 -17.21
C PRO A 176 0.52 -12.64 -17.75
N ARG A 177 0.60 -12.48 -19.07
CA ARG A 177 1.71 -11.81 -19.75
C ARG A 177 1.19 -10.58 -20.49
N PRO A 178 1.97 -9.48 -20.58
CA PRO A 178 1.51 -8.25 -21.25
C PRO A 178 1.04 -8.47 -22.70
N ASN A 179 1.66 -9.39 -23.41
CA ASN A 179 1.36 -9.76 -24.80
C ASN A 179 0.36 -10.91 -24.94
N TYR A 180 -0.15 -11.47 -23.85
CA TYR A 180 -1.19 -12.48 -23.90
C TYR A 180 -2.44 -11.87 -24.52
N ARG A 181 -3.00 -12.54 -25.55
CA ARG A 181 -4.21 -12.12 -26.25
C ARG A 181 -5.39 -12.97 -25.78
N PHE A 182 -6.40 -12.31 -25.22
CA PHE A 182 -7.56 -13.00 -24.69
C PHE A 182 -8.33 -13.74 -25.76
N GLN A 183 -8.75 -14.96 -25.43
CA GLN A 183 -9.56 -15.83 -26.26
C GLN A 183 -10.99 -15.90 -25.73
N TYR A 184 -11.91 -16.37 -26.57
CA TYR A 184 -13.27 -16.64 -26.17
C TYR A 184 -13.29 -17.70 -25.07
N ASN A 185 -14.17 -17.54 -24.07
CA ASN A 185 -14.29 -18.39 -22.87
C ASN A 185 -13.05 -18.40 -21.94
N ASP A 186 -12.08 -17.50 -22.11
CA ASP A 186 -11.04 -17.33 -21.10
C ASP A 186 -11.68 -16.92 -19.77
N ILE A 187 -11.31 -17.60 -18.69
CA ILE A 187 -11.67 -17.20 -17.33
C ILE A 187 -10.45 -16.53 -16.71
N VAL A 188 -10.65 -15.31 -16.22
CA VAL A 188 -9.62 -14.57 -15.49
C VAL A 188 -9.91 -14.58 -14.00
N LEU A 189 -8.89 -14.87 -13.22
CA LEU A 189 -8.89 -14.60 -11.80
C LEU A 189 -8.39 -13.16 -11.61
N VAL A 190 -9.26 -12.29 -11.13
CA VAL A 190 -8.96 -10.86 -10.96
C VAL A 190 -9.12 -10.41 -9.52
N ILE A 191 -8.31 -9.43 -9.12
CA ILE A 191 -8.43 -8.72 -7.84
C ILE A 191 -8.76 -7.26 -8.09
N GLY A 192 -9.63 -6.69 -7.25
CA GLY A 192 -9.96 -5.26 -7.26
C GLY A 192 -10.99 -4.93 -6.19
N THR A 193 -11.41 -3.67 -6.12
CA THR A 193 -12.54 -3.26 -5.27
C THR A 193 -13.86 -3.84 -5.78
N GLU A 194 -14.87 -3.93 -4.91
CA GLU A 194 -16.20 -4.40 -5.33
C GLU A 194 -16.80 -3.53 -6.45
N GLU A 195 -16.51 -2.22 -6.45
CA GLU A 195 -16.92 -1.31 -7.51
C GLU A 195 -16.20 -1.58 -8.83
N SER A 196 -14.87 -1.73 -8.80
CA SER A 196 -14.06 -2.04 -9.99
C SER A 196 -14.48 -3.37 -10.63
N LEU A 197 -14.71 -4.40 -9.82
CA LEU A 197 -15.22 -5.68 -10.32
C LEU A 197 -16.63 -5.57 -10.92
N LYS A 198 -17.52 -4.77 -10.32
CA LYS A 198 -18.85 -4.51 -10.89
C LYS A 198 -18.75 -3.81 -12.24
N LYS A 199 -17.85 -2.83 -12.40
CA LYS A 199 -17.58 -2.17 -13.69
C LYS A 199 -17.11 -3.19 -14.73
N PHE A 200 -16.16 -4.05 -14.36
CA PHE A 200 -15.64 -5.08 -15.25
C PHE A 200 -16.71 -6.09 -15.68
N LYS A 201 -17.52 -6.60 -14.74
CA LYS A 201 -18.62 -7.55 -15.03
C LYS A 201 -19.70 -6.98 -15.93
N LYS A 202 -19.91 -5.66 -15.95
CA LYS A 202 -20.88 -5.00 -16.85
C LYS A 202 -20.41 -4.94 -18.31
N LEU A 203 -19.13 -5.21 -18.57
CA LEU A 203 -18.59 -5.27 -19.93
C LEU A 203 -18.77 -6.66 -20.55
N ALA A 204 -19.01 -7.68 -19.72
CA ALA A 204 -19.23 -9.06 -20.12
C ALA A 204 -20.58 -9.28 -20.78
#